data_AF-A0A072VC27-F1
#
_entry.id   AF-A0A072VC27-F1
#
_cell.length_a   1.000
_cell.length_b   1.000
_cell.length_c   1.000
_cell.angle_alpha   90.00
_cell.angle_beta   90.00
_cell.angle_gamma   90.00
#
_symmetry.space_group_name_H-M   'P 1'
#
loop_
_entity.id
_entity.type
_entity.pdbx_description
1 polymer ?
#
loop_
_entity_poly.entity_id
_entity_poly.type
_entity_poly.pdbx_seq_one_letter_code
_entity_poly.pdbx_strand_id
1 'polypeptide(L)'
;MLQLTYKQGGIEFCWNNENLDHIRKNYSLNDWGNLVIEIEIFKIQHLERVSGNDSVKANISSYESLKKRIEDKIKILCDESLKARREWMECRTKGRHDMKELEAINRELYSLREKLTEKHKKKDEAYQRILKLKKLHHEEILPYDQHCSLINKVHQLAKEKDIAALDKMSRSEVETFMLKWNNNKAFREDYEKKVLQSLERRELSGDGRRRPDKSCSIML
;
A
#
# COMPACT_ATOMS: atom_id res chain seq x y z
N MET A 1 -15.07 1.18 -27.38
CA MET A 1 -15.28 2.03 -26.18
C MET A 1 -14.90 1.17 -24.99
N LEU A 2 -13.88 1.55 -24.19
CA LEU A 2 -13.42 0.75 -23.05
C LEU A 2 -14.54 0.69 -21.99
N GLN A 3 -14.95 -0.51 -21.58
CA GLN A 3 -15.80 -0.67 -20.40
C GLN A 3 -14.93 -0.96 -19.18
N LEU A 4 -15.12 -0.15 -18.15
CA LEU A 4 -14.48 -0.29 -16.85
C LEU A 4 -15.38 -1.16 -15.96
N THR A 5 -14.88 -2.32 -15.55
CA THR A 5 -15.53 -3.12 -14.51
C THR A 5 -14.62 -3.27 -13.30
N TYR A 6 -15.14 -2.91 -12.12
CA TYR A 6 -14.42 -2.97 -10.85
C TYR A 6 -14.71 -4.31 -10.17
N LYS A 7 -13.68 -5.11 -9.88
CA LYS A 7 -13.78 -6.27 -8.99
C LYS A 7 -12.75 -6.16 -7.87
N GLN A 8 -13.10 -6.73 -6.71
CA GLN A 8 -12.29 -6.70 -5.48
C GLN A 8 -10.85 -7.17 -5.75
N GLY A 9 -9.93 -6.20 -5.87
CA GLY A 9 -8.51 -6.45 -6.09
C GLY A 9 -7.88 -5.76 -7.31
N GLY A 10 -8.65 -5.13 -8.21
CA GLY A 10 -8.06 -4.38 -9.32
C GLY A 10 -9.05 -4.02 -10.43
N ILE A 11 -8.65 -3.07 -11.28
CA ILE A 11 -9.36 -2.70 -12.50
C ILE A 11 -8.95 -3.69 -13.59
N GLU A 12 -9.90 -4.49 -14.08
CA GLU A 12 -9.70 -5.38 -15.22
C GLU A 12 -10.34 -4.74 -16.46
N PHE A 13 -9.56 -4.58 -17.54
CA PHE A 13 -10.04 -3.97 -18.79
C PHE A 13 -10.46 -5.05 -19.79
N CYS A 14 -11.75 -5.07 -20.16
CA CYS A 14 -12.25 -5.84 -21.28
C CYS A 14 -12.37 -4.96 -22.53
N TRP A 15 -11.84 -5.44 -23.66
CA TRP A 15 -12.00 -4.79 -24.95
C TRP A 15 -13.41 -5.02 -25.49
N ASN A 16 -14.22 -3.96 -25.66
CA ASN A 16 -15.39 -4.03 -26.54
C ASN A 16 -14.91 -4.04 -28.00
N ASN A 17 -14.77 -5.24 -28.56
CA ASN A 17 -14.42 -5.48 -29.98
C ASN A 17 -15.49 -5.00 -30.97
N GLU A 18 -16.69 -4.65 -30.50
CA GLU A 18 -17.84 -4.32 -31.34
C GLU A 18 -17.61 -3.10 -32.26
N ASN A 19 -16.96 -2.04 -31.77
CA ASN A 19 -16.67 -0.86 -32.59
C ASN A 19 -15.57 -1.12 -33.65
N LEU A 20 -14.62 -2.01 -33.36
CA LEU A 20 -13.52 -2.33 -34.28
C LEU A 20 -13.95 -3.31 -35.37
N ASP A 21 -14.78 -4.30 -35.02
CA ASP A 21 -15.40 -5.19 -36.01
C ASP A 21 -16.39 -4.45 -36.91
N HIS A 22 -17.04 -3.39 -36.43
CA HIS A 22 -17.92 -2.55 -37.23
C HIS A 22 -17.16 -1.72 -38.28
N ILE A 23 -16.00 -1.16 -37.92
CA ILE A 23 -15.12 -0.45 -38.88
C ILE A 23 -14.57 -1.44 -39.93
N ARG A 24 -14.15 -2.63 -39.49
CA ARG A 24 -13.68 -3.72 -40.37
C ARG A 24 -14.76 -4.21 -41.34
N LYS A 25 -16.02 -4.31 -40.91
CA LYS A 25 -17.13 -4.79 -41.75
C LYS A 25 -17.64 -3.74 -42.73
N ASN A 26 -17.74 -2.47 -42.34
CA ASN A 26 -18.38 -1.46 -43.18
C ASN A 26 -17.54 -0.97 -44.36
N TYR A 27 -16.21 -0.87 -44.21
CA TYR A 27 -15.32 -0.47 -45.31
C TYR A 27 -15.04 -1.61 -46.31
N SER A 28 -15.37 -2.86 -45.98
CA SER A 28 -15.02 -4.02 -46.81
C SER A 28 -16.19 -4.62 -47.58
N LEU A 29 -17.45 -4.42 -47.20
CA LEU A 29 -18.55 -5.17 -47.84
C LEU A 29 -19.15 -4.45 -49.06
N ASN A 30 -19.40 -3.14 -48.94
CA ASN A 30 -20.08 -2.39 -49.99
C ASN A 30 -19.16 -2.05 -51.17
N ASP A 31 -17.91 -1.64 -50.90
CA ASP A 31 -16.98 -1.24 -51.96
C ASP A 31 -16.43 -2.43 -52.74
N TRP A 32 -16.19 -3.57 -52.07
CA TRP A 32 -15.86 -4.83 -52.74
C TRP A 32 -17.05 -5.41 -53.50
N GLY A 33 -18.28 -5.26 -52.97
CA GLY A 33 -19.49 -5.65 -53.68
C GLY A 33 -19.65 -4.90 -55.01
N ASN A 34 -19.40 -3.59 -55.01
CA ASN A 34 -19.42 -2.76 -56.22
C ASN A 34 -18.32 -3.16 -57.23
N LEU A 35 -17.11 -3.48 -56.75
CA LEU A 35 -16.01 -3.96 -57.59
C LEU A 35 -16.34 -5.32 -58.24
N VAL A 36 -16.97 -6.23 -57.49
CA VAL A 36 -17.42 -7.54 -58.00
C VAL A 36 -18.46 -7.35 -59.11
N ILE A 37 -19.42 -6.46 -58.93
CA ILE A 37 -20.42 -6.12 -59.96
C ILE A 37 -19.73 -5.57 -61.22
N GLU A 38 -18.77 -4.66 -61.09
CA GLU A 38 -18.05 -4.10 -62.24
C GLU A 38 -17.18 -5.12 -62.97
N ILE A 39 -16.52 -6.03 -62.24
CA ILE A 39 -15.78 -7.17 -62.82
C ILE A 39 -16.73 -8.12 -63.56
N GLU A 40 -17.92 -8.37 -63.03
CA GLU A 40 -18.91 -9.24 -63.65
C GLU A 40 -19.49 -8.61 -64.93
N ILE A 41 -19.79 -7.32 -64.92
CA ILE A 41 -20.16 -6.55 -66.13
C ILE A 41 -19.04 -6.62 -67.17
N PHE A 42 -17.78 -6.45 -66.75
CA PHE A 42 -16.62 -6.54 -67.62
C PHE A 42 -16.50 -7.93 -68.28
N LYS A 43 -16.72 -9.01 -67.51
CA LYS A 43 -16.73 -10.39 -68.05
C LYS A 43 -17.87 -10.63 -69.04
N ILE A 44 -19.10 -10.18 -68.73
CA ILE A 44 -20.28 -10.36 -69.59
C ILE A 44 -20.06 -9.69 -70.95
N GLN A 45 -19.57 -8.44 -70.95
CA GLN A 45 -19.25 -7.70 -72.18
C GLN A 45 -18.16 -8.35 -73.05
N HIS A 46 -17.31 -9.20 -72.46
CA HIS A 46 -16.22 -9.91 -73.14
C HIS A 46 -16.63 -11.31 -73.63
N LEU A 47 -17.39 -12.08 -72.85
CA LEU A 47 -17.80 -13.45 -73.21
C LEU A 47 -18.88 -13.51 -74.30
N GLU A 48 -19.78 -12.52 -74.38
CA GLU A 48 -20.82 -12.46 -75.43
C GLU A 48 -20.30 -12.00 -76.82
N ARG A 49 -19.05 -11.53 -76.92
CA ARG A 49 -18.51 -10.90 -78.15
C ARG A 49 -17.52 -11.72 -78.96
N VAL A 50 -17.29 -12.99 -78.61
CA VAL A 50 -16.50 -13.93 -79.44
C VAL A 50 -17.31 -14.44 -80.65
N SER A 51 -18.56 -14.00 -80.82
CA SER A 51 -19.40 -14.28 -82.00
C SER A 51 -19.91 -12.99 -82.63
N GLY A 52 -19.43 -12.64 -83.83
CA GLY A 52 -20.04 -11.59 -84.67
C GLY A 52 -19.17 -10.35 -84.94
N ASN A 53 -18.66 -10.30 -86.16
CA ASN A 53 -17.83 -9.29 -86.80
C ASN A 53 -18.70 -8.11 -87.30
N ASP A 54 -18.38 -6.88 -86.88
CA ASP A 54 -18.58 -5.57 -87.57
C ASP A 54 -18.71 -4.34 -86.63
N SER A 55 -18.77 -4.53 -85.30
CA SER A 55 -18.91 -3.43 -84.31
C SER A 55 -17.61 -3.07 -83.54
N VAL A 56 -16.43 -3.34 -84.09
CA VAL A 56 -15.21 -3.53 -83.30
C VAL A 56 -14.63 -2.24 -82.67
N LYS A 57 -14.71 -1.06 -83.32
CA LYS A 57 -13.96 0.15 -82.89
C LYS A 57 -14.57 0.92 -81.71
N ALA A 58 -15.89 1.12 -81.67
CA ALA A 58 -16.57 1.80 -80.55
C ALA A 58 -16.54 0.97 -79.25
N ASN A 59 -16.54 -0.36 -79.42
CA ASN A 59 -16.50 -1.32 -78.32
C ASN A 59 -15.12 -1.42 -77.65
N ILE A 60 -14.04 -1.28 -78.41
CA ILE A 60 -12.67 -1.21 -77.86
C ILE A 60 -12.49 0.05 -76.99
N SER A 61 -13.04 1.20 -77.42
CA SER A 61 -12.98 2.44 -76.64
C SER A 61 -13.76 2.35 -75.33
N SER A 62 -14.93 1.70 -75.34
CA SER A 62 -15.73 1.46 -74.13
C SER A 62 -15.03 0.49 -73.17
N TYR A 63 -14.37 -0.55 -73.70
CA TYR A 63 -13.60 -1.52 -72.94
C TYR A 63 -12.44 -0.88 -72.16
N GLU A 64 -11.62 -0.08 -72.84
CA GLU A 64 -10.45 0.53 -72.22
C GLU A 64 -10.87 1.50 -71.10
N SER A 65 -12.03 2.14 -71.24
CA SER A 65 -12.59 3.02 -70.23
C SER A 65 -13.10 2.28 -68.97
N LEU A 66 -13.69 1.10 -69.12
CA LEU A 66 -14.18 0.29 -67.99
C LEU A 66 -13.02 -0.40 -67.28
N LYS A 67 -12.07 -0.95 -68.03
CA LYS A 67 -10.83 -1.54 -67.50
C LYS A 67 -10.07 -0.53 -66.65
N LYS A 68 -9.84 0.68 -67.18
CA LYS A 68 -9.16 1.76 -66.46
C LYS A 68 -9.91 2.16 -65.18
N ARG A 69 -11.25 2.24 -65.22
CA ARG A 69 -12.07 2.53 -64.02
C ARG A 69 -11.90 1.47 -62.94
N ILE A 70 -11.87 0.18 -63.32
CA ILE A 70 -11.65 -0.93 -62.39
C ILE A 70 -10.23 -0.85 -61.82
N GLU A 71 -9.22 -0.62 -62.65
CA GLU A 71 -7.82 -0.45 -62.23
C GLU A 71 -7.65 0.73 -61.24
N ASP A 72 -8.25 1.89 -61.55
CA ASP A 72 -8.21 3.08 -60.69
C ASP A 72 -8.90 2.81 -59.34
N LYS A 73 -10.04 2.10 -59.33
CA LYS A 73 -10.72 1.71 -58.09
C LYS A 73 -9.94 0.71 -57.26
N ILE A 74 -9.34 -0.30 -57.89
CA ILE A 74 -8.48 -1.27 -57.21
C ILE A 74 -7.31 -0.52 -56.54
N LYS A 75 -6.70 0.41 -57.25
CA LYS A 75 -5.59 1.23 -56.72
C LYS A 75 -6.02 2.03 -55.48
N ILE A 76 -7.14 2.74 -55.54
CA ILE A 76 -7.67 3.52 -54.40
C ILE A 76 -7.91 2.60 -53.18
N LEU A 77 -8.58 1.47 -53.39
CA LEU A 77 -8.87 0.50 -52.31
C LEU A 77 -7.59 -0.09 -51.71
N CYS A 78 -6.58 -0.35 -52.53
CA CYS A 78 -5.27 -0.82 -52.06
C CYS A 78 -4.56 0.24 -51.20
N ASP A 79 -4.53 1.49 -51.65
CA ASP A 79 -3.89 2.59 -50.93
C ASP A 79 -4.60 2.89 -49.59
N GLU A 80 -5.93 2.87 -49.56
CA GLU A 80 -6.73 3.04 -48.35
C GLU A 80 -6.51 1.89 -47.36
N SER A 81 -6.49 0.65 -47.85
CA SER A 81 -6.20 -0.54 -47.04
C SER A 81 -4.79 -0.47 -46.41
N LEU A 82 -3.79 -0.06 -47.18
CA LEU A 82 -2.42 0.14 -46.68
C LEU A 82 -2.33 1.25 -45.64
N LYS A 83 -3.06 2.35 -45.83
CA LYS A 83 -3.15 3.44 -44.85
C LYS A 83 -3.81 2.97 -43.56
N ALA A 84 -4.97 2.32 -43.64
CA ALA A 84 -5.68 1.77 -42.49
C ALA A 84 -4.82 0.75 -41.72
N ARG A 85 -4.05 -0.09 -42.43
CA ARG A 85 -3.11 -1.04 -41.81
C ARG A 85 -2.01 -0.33 -41.02
N ARG A 86 -1.46 0.77 -41.54
CA ARG A 86 -0.44 1.58 -40.83
C ARG A 86 -1.00 2.21 -39.57
N GLU A 87 -2.16 2.86 -39.68
CA GLU A 87 -2.85 3.50 -38.54
C GLU A 87 -3.21 2.47 -37.46
N TRP A 88 -3.68 1.29 -37.84
CA TRP A 88 -3.97 0.20 -36.91
C TRP A 88 -2.71 -0.29 -36.18
N MET A 89 -1.59 -0.46 -36.90
CA MET A 89 -0.33 -0.86 -36.29
C MET A 89 0.17 0.18 -35.29
N GLU A 90 0.05 1.47 -35.61
CA GLU A 90 0.41 2.57 -34.71
C GLU A 90 -0.50 2.66 -33.48
N CYS A 91 -1.81 2.51 -33.66
CA CYS A 91 -2.76 2.43 -32.55
C CYS A 91 -2.44 1.24 -31.63
N ARG A 92 -2.09 0.09 -32.21
CA ARG A 92 -1.72 -1.11 -31.47
C ARG A 92 -0.39 -0.98 -30.73
N THR A 93 0.61 -0.28 -31.29
CA THR A 93 1.87 -0.02 -30.56
C THR A 93 1.65 0.94 -29.41
N LYS A 94 0.89 2.03 -29.62
CA LYS A 94 0.49 2.96 -28.55
C LYS A 94 -0.25 2.26 -27.42
N GLY A 95 -1.29 1.48 -27.72
CA GLY A 95 -2.03 0.74 -26.70
C GLY A 95 -1.18 -0.28 -25.92
N ARG A 96 -0.17 -0.90 -26.55
CA ARG A 96 0.80 -1.75 -25.85
C ARG A 96 1.72 -0.96 -24.93
N HIS A 97 2.11 0.25 -25.32
CA HIS A 97 2.92 1.13 -24.49
C HIS A 97 2.12 1.58 -23.27
N ASP A 98 0.90 2.08 -23.48
CA ASP A 98 0.00 2.54 -22.41
C ASP A 98 -0.28 1.40 -21.40
N MET A 99 -0.47 0.17 -21.89
CA MET A 99 -0.68 -0.99 -21.01
C MET A 99 0.55 -1.27 -20.12
N LYS A 100 1.77 -1.12 -20.64
CA LYS A 100 3.00 -1.29 -19.86
C LYS A 100 3.18 -0.17 -18.84
N GLU A 101 2.88 1.08 -19.21
CA GLU A 101 2.92 2.21 -18.29
C GLU A 101 1.91 2.04 -17.15
N LEU A 102 0.69 1.61 -17.48
CA LEU A 102 -0.34 1.31 -16.48
C LEU A 102 0.10 0.21 -15.52
N GLU A 103 0.75 -0.84 -16.02
CA GLU A 103 1.28 -1.92 -15.18
C GLU A 103 2.40 -1.40 -14.25
N ALA A 104 3.29 -0.54 -14.75
CA ALA A 104 4.33 0.09 -13.94
C ALA A 104 3.74 0.97 -12.83
N ILE A 105 2.78 1.84 -13.14
CA ILE A 105 2.08 2.69 -12.17
C ILE A 105 1.37 1.84 -11.11
N ASN A 106 0.68 0.78 -11.52
CA ASN A 106 0.02 -0.12 -10.57
C ASN A 106 1.01 -0.77 -9.61
N ARG A 107 2.18 -1.23 -10.09
CA ARG A 107 3.24 -1.79 -9.23
C ARG A 107 3.75 -0.77 -8.21
N GLU A 108 3.98 0.46 -8.65
CA GLU A 108 4.39 1.55 -7.74
C GLU A 108 3.32 1.86 -6.69
N LEU A 109 2.06 1.93 -7.11
CA LEU A 109 0.92 2.16 -6.23
C LEU A 109 0.81 1.06 -5.16
N TYR A 110 0.99 -0.21 -5.53
CA TYR A 110 1.03 -1.31 -4.56
C TYR A 110 2.21 -1.18 -3.59
N SER A 111 3.42 -0.88 -4.09
CA SER A 111 4.60 -0.67 -3.24
C SER A 111 4.40 0.48 -2.25
N LEU A 112 3.79 1.59 -2.71
CA LEU A 112 3.49 2.74 -1.85
C LEU A 112 2.44 2.41 -0.79
N ARG A 113 1.40 1.64 -1.13
CA ARG A 113 0.39 1.18 -0.16
C ARG A 113 1.00 0.28 0.91
N GLU A 114 1.89 -0.62 0.52
CA GLU A 114 2.60 -1.49 1.47
C GLU A 114 3.49 -0.67 2.42
N LYS A 115 4.30 0.25 1.88
CA LYS A 115 5.15 1.15 2.68
C LYS A 115 4.31 2.00 3.64
N LEU A 116 3.17 2.52 3.19
CA LEU A 116 2.26 3.30 4.03
C LEU A 116 1.71 2.46 5.19
N THR A 117 1.28 1.23 4.90
CA THR A 117 0.77 0.29 5.90
C THR A 117 1.84 -0.05 6.94
N GLU A 118 3.08 -0.32 6.50
CA GLU A 118 4.20 -0.58 7.39
C GLU A 118 4.53 0.63 8.29
N LYS A 119 4.52 1.84 7.71
CA LYS A 119 4.73 3.08 8.47
C LYS A 119 3.65 3.30 9.52
N HIS A 120 2.38 3.05 9.19
CA HIS A 120 1.29 3.11 10.16
C HIS A 120 1.48 2.12 11.31
N LYS A 121 1.82 0.86 11.01
CA LYS A 121 2.12 -0.15 12.04
C LYS A 121 3.26 0.30 12.97
N LYS A 122 4.38 0.79 12.42
CA LYS A 122 5.51 1.30 13.22
C LYS A 122 5.11 2.49 14.09
N LYS A 123 4.28 3.39 13.56
CA LYS A 123 3.74 4.53 14.30
C LYS A 123 2.92 4.06 15.50
N ASP A 124 2.00 3.12 15.28
CA ASP A 124 1.12 2.61 16.34
C ASP A 124 1.92 1.87 17.42
N GLU A 125 2.91 1.06 17.03
CA GLU A 125 3.85 0.43 17.98
C GLU A 125 4.63 1.46 18.80
N ALA A 126 5.12 2.53 18.18
CA ALA A 126 5.82 3.61 18.88
C ALA A 126 4.90 4.31 19.89
N TYR A 127 3.66 4.62 19.50
CA TYR A 127 2.67 5.18 20.42
C TYR A 127 2.41 4.28 21.62
N GLN A 128 2.24 2.97 21.41
CA GLN A 128 2.05 2.02 22.50
C GLN A 128 3.26 1.94 23.43
N ARG A 129 4.50 1.99 22.89
CA ARG A 129 5.72 2.04 23.71
C ARG A 129 5.77 3.32 24.56
N ILE A 130 5.45 4.48 23.97
CA ILE A 130 5.42 5.76 24.70
C ILE A 130 4.38 5.72 25.83
N LEU A 131 3.19 5.18 25.58
CA LEU A 131 2.16 5.06 26.61
C LEU A 131 2.61 4.17 27.78
N LYS A 132 3.26 3.04 27.49
CA LYS A 132 3.83 2.17 28.53
C LYS A 132 4.90 2.88 29.36
N LEU A 133 5.81 3.61 28.70
CA LEU A 133 6.86 4.38 29.39
C LEU A 133 6.27 5.49 30.27
N LYS A 134 5.25 6.21 29.79
CA LYS A 134 4.54 7.22 30.61
C LYS A 134 3.91 6.59 31.84
N LYS A 135 3.32 5.40 31.69
CA LYS A 135 2.72 4.67 32.82
C LYS A 135 3.78 4.26 33.83
N LEU A 136 4.88 3.65 33.39
CA LEU A 136 6.00 3.26 34.26
C LEU A 136 6.58 4.47 34.99
N HIS A 137 6.84 5.57 34.28
CA HIS A 137 7.33 6.80 34.88
C HIS A 137 6.36 7.37 35.92
N HIS A 138 5.05 7.36 35.64
CA HIS A 138 4.06 7.79 36.63
C HIS A 138 4.03 6.85 37.85
N GLU A 139 4.10 5.54 37.64
CA GLU A 139 4.17 4.54 38.72
C GLU A 139 5.47 4.66 39.54
N GLU A 140 6.59 5.08 38.94
CA GLU A 140 7.88 5.31 39.62
C GLU A 140 7.95 6.66 40.37
N ILE A 141 7.37 7.73 39.82
CA ILE A 141 7.37 9.06 40.45
C ILE A 141 6.37 9.14 41.61
N LEU A 142 5.23 8.46 41.51
CA LEU A 142 4.18 8.58 42.51
C LEU A 142 4.64 8.25 43.95
N PRO A 143 5.45 7.21 44.21
CA PRO A 143 6.06 6.98 45.53
C PRO A 143 7.00 8.11 45.99
N TYR A 144 7.75 8.72 45.07
CA TYR A 144 8.64 9.84 45.39
C TYR A 144 7.85 11.09 45.80
N ASP A 145 6.81 11.44 45.04
CA ASP A 145 5.94 12.58 45.36
C ASP A 145 5.23 12.38 46.71
N GLN A 146 4.76 11.16 46.98
CA GLN A 146 4.19 10.79 48.28
C GLN A 146 5.20 10.98 49.42
N HIS A 147 6.44 10.55 49.22
CA HIS A 147 7.51 10.74 50.20
C HIS A 147 7.83 12.22 50.45
N CYS A 148 7.97 13.01 49.39
CA CYS A 148 8.20 14.46 49.51
C CYS A 148 7.04 15.15 50.26
N SER A 149 5.79 14.80 49.94
CA SER A 149 4.62 15.33 50.64
C SER A 149 4.62 14.95 52.13
N LEU A 150 5.01 13.71 52.46
CA LEU A 150 5.12 13.24 53.85
C LEU A 150 6.18 14.05 54.62
N ILE A 151 7.38 14.17 54.07
CA ILE A 151 8.49 14.91 54.69
C ILE A 151 8.17 16.39 54.86
N ASN A 152 7.54 17.03 53.88
CA ASN A 152 7.13 18.43 54.00
C ASN A 152 6.13 18.63 55.14
N LYS A 153 5.19 17.69 55.32
CA LYS A 153 4.24 17.73 56.43
C LYS A 153 4.93 17.51 57.78
N VAL A 154 5.88 16.58 57.87
CA VAL A 154 6.73 16.38 59.06
C VAL A 154 7.47 17.67 59.42
N HIS A 155 8.11 18.32 58.44
CA HIS A 155 8.82 19.58 58.66
C HIS A 155 7.89 20.71 59.12
N GLN A 156 6.67 20.79 58.57
CA GLN A 156 5.68 21.78 58.99
C GLN A 156 5.27 21.58 60.45
N LEU A 157 4.92 20.34 60.84
CA LEU A 157 4.55 20.02 62.23
C LEU A 157 5.71 20.28 63.20
N ALA A 158 6.95 19.97 62.78
CA ALA A 158 8.14 20.26 63.58
C ALA A 158 8.34 21.78 63.78
N LYS A 159 8.09 22.60 62.76
CA LYS A 159 8.15 24.06 62.83
C LYS A 159 7.07 24.63 63.76
N GLU A 160 5.88 24.04 63.74
CA GLU A 160 4.75 24.37 64.62
C GLU A 160 4.93 23.83 66.04
N LYS A 161 5.93 22.95 66.26
CA LYS A 161 6.18 22.23 67.51
C LYS A 161 4.99 21.38 67.98
N ASP A 162 4.17 20.90 67.05
CA ASP A 162 3.05 20.00 67.34
C ASP A 162 3.57 18.56 67.49
N ILE A 163 4.09 18.27 68.69
CA ILE A 163 4.68 16.96 69.03
C ILE A 163 3.60 15.85 69.01
N ALA A 164 2.36 16.17 69.39
CA ALA A 164 1.28 15.20 69.45
C ALA A 164 0.86 14.74 68.05
N ALA A 165 0.72 15.68 67.11
CA ALA A 165 0.44 15.35 65.71
C ALA A 165 1.60 14.59 65.06
N LEU A 166 2.84 14.94 65.38
CA LEU A 166 4.02 14.25 64.87
C LEU A 166 4.10 12.79 65.35
N ASP A 167 3.84 12.54 66.64
CA ASP A 167 3.81 11.18 67.20
C ASP A 167 2.69 10.34 66.59
N LYS A 168 1.47 10.91 66.45
CA LYS A 168 0.36 10.24 65.77
C LYS A 168 0.71 9.87 64.32
N MET A 169 1.35 10.79 63.60
CA MET A 169 1.74 10.57 62.21
C MET A 169 2.82 9.49 62.10
N SER A 170 3.80 9.47 63.00
CA SER A 170 4.82 8.42 63.11
C SER A 170 4.19 7.03 63.33
N ARG A 171 3.30 6.91 64.31
CA ARG A 171 2.61 5.64 64.61
C ARG A 171 1.78 5.13 63.43
N SER A 172 1.03 6.03 62.80
CA SER A 172 0.20 5.69 61.63
C SER A 172 1.03 5.18 60.45
N GLU A 173 2.21 5.76 60.20
CA GLU A 173 3.09 5.32 59.12
C GLU A 173 3.67 3.93 59.41
N VAL A 174 4.09 3.68 60.66
CA VAL A 174 4.57 2.36 61.10
C VAL A 174 3.48 1.30 60.98
N GLU A 175 2.26 1.59 61.45
CA GLU A 175 1.12 0.68 61.33
C GLU A 175 0.81 0.35 59.86
N THR A 176 0.81 1.37 59.00
CA THR A 176 0.58 1.22 57.55
C THR A 176 1.68 0.36 56.90
N PHE A 177 2.95 0.60 57.27
CA PHE A 177 4.07 -0.19 56.81
C PHE A 177 3.93 -1.65 57.26
N MET A 178 3.66 -1.89 58.55
CA MET A 178 3.53 -3.24 59.11
C MET A 178 2.36 -4.00 58.50
N LEU A 179 1.24 -3.32 58.22
CA LEU A 179 0.11 -3.91 57.51
C LEU A 179 0.50 -4.37 56.11
N LYS A 180 1.22 -3.54 55.34
CA LYS A 180 1.74 -3.92 54.01
C LYS A 180 2.77 -5.04 54.11
N TRP A 181 3.69 -4.93 55.07
CA TRP A 181 4.74 -5.91 55.32
C TRP A 181 4.16 -7.28 55.60
N ASN A 182 3.14 -7.39 56.44
CA ASN A 182 2.56 -8.67 56.81
C ASN A 182 1.68 -9.26 55.69
N ASN A 183 0.88 -8.44 55.02
CA ASN A 183 -0.17 -8.91 54.12
C ASN A 183 0.23 -8.97 52.63
N ASN A 184 1.34 -8.34 52.22
CA ASN A 184 1.71 -8.23 50.82
C ASN A 184 3.13 -8.76 50.55
N LYS A 185 3.21 -9.95 49.93
CA LYS A 185 4.49 -10.58 49.53
C LYS A 185 5.25 -9.74 48.51
N ALA A 186 4.56 -9.19 47.51
CA ALA A 186 5.18 -8.39 46.47
C ALA A 186 5.80 -7.11 47.04
N PHE A 187 5.16 -6.50 48.05
CA PHE A 187 5.73 -5.36 48.78
C PHE A 187 7.04 -5.74 49.49
N ARG A 188 7.10 -6.89 50.15
CA ARG A 188 8.33 -7.36 50.82
C ARG A 188 9.46 -7.60 49.82
N GLU A 189 9.17 -8.28 48.72
CA GLU A 189 10.16 -8.58 47.68
C GLU A 189 10.69 -7.30 46.99
N ASP A 190 9.81 -6.34 46.70
CA ASP A 190 10.19 -5.03 46.15
C ASP A 190 11.03 -4.21 47.15
N TYR A 191 10.63 -4.20 48.42
CA TYR A 191 11.38 -3.53 49.49
C TYR A 191 12.79 -4.12 49.66
N GLU A 192 12.91 -5.45 49.70
CA GLU A 192 14.20 -6.15 49.79
C GLU A 192 15.12 -5.79 48.62
N LYS A 193 14.59 -5.77 47.39
CA LYS A 193 15.33 -5.33 46.19
C LYS A 193 15.79 -3.87 46.29
N LYS A 194 14.91 -2.96 46.71
CA LYS A 194 15.24 -1.52 46.83
C LYS A 194 16.31 -1.26 47.88
N VAL A 195 16.28 -1.98 48.99
CA VAL A 195 17.24 -1.82 50.09
C VAL A 195 18.60 -2.44 49.78
N LEU A 196 18.66 -3.43 48.88
CA LEU A 196 19.88 -4.16 48.51
C LEU A 196 21.03 -3.24 48.11
N GLN A 197 20.79 -2.25 47.25
CA GLN A 197 21.84 -1.31 46.83
C GLN A 197 22.37 -0.47 48.01
N SER A 198 21.49 -0.11 48.96
CA SER A 198 21.87 0.59 50.19
C SER A 198 22.65 -0.30 51.15
N LEU A 199 22.32 -1.60 51.22
CA LEU A 199 23.06 -2.58 52.01
C LEU A 199 24.45 -2.81 51.42
N GLU A 200 24.57 -2.98 50.10
CA GLU A 200 25.84 -3.15 49.41
C GLU A 200 26.79 -1.96 49.65
N ARG A 201 26.30 -0.72 49.51
CA ARG A 201 27.10 0.48 49.78
C ARG A 201 27.59 0.58 51.23
N ARG A 202 26.85 -0.01 52.17
CA ARG A 202 27.19 -0.04 53.60
C ARG A 202 27.92 -1.33 54.00
N GLU A 203 28.24 -2.20 53.04
CA GLU A 203 28.85 -3.51 53.26
C GLU A 203 28.04 -4.37 54.24
N LEU A 204 26.71 -4.31 54.15
CA LEU A 204 25.79 -5.08 54.97
C LEU A 204 25.27 -6.31 54.21
N SER A 205 25.07 -7.38 54.96
CA SER A 205 24.37 -8.61 54.57
C SER A 205 22.85 -8.36 54.51
N GLY A 206 22.10 -9.29 53.90
CA GLY A 206 20.62 -9.17 53.80
C GLY A 206 19.91 -9.13 55.16
N ASP A 207 20.51 -9.72 56.19
CA ASP A 207 20.06 -9.65 57.59
C ASP A 207 20.50 -8.36 58.32
N GLY A 208 21.13 -7.41 57.62
CA GLY A 208 21.58 -6.13 58.15
C GLY A 208 22.91 -6.18 58.93
N ARG A 209 23.56 -7.34 59.04
CA ARG A 209 24.88 -7.47 59.70
C ARG A 209 26.00 -7.03 58.77
N ARG A 210 27.11 -6.52 59.32
CA ARG A 210 28.30 -6.20 58.51
C ARG A 210 28.84 -7.47 57.87
N ARG A 211 29.12 -7.41 56.57
CA ARG A 211 29.80 -8.50 55.86
C ARG A 211 31.18 -8.68 56.49
N PRO A 212 31.66 -9.93 56.63
CA PRO A 212 33.04 -10.17 56.99
C PRO A 212 33.94 -9.44 56.01
N ASP A 213 34.96 -8.75 56.51
CA ASP A 213 35.97 -8.16 55.65
C ASP A 213 36.61 -9.27 54.82
N LYS A 214 36.80 -9.05 53.51
CA LYS A 214 37.34 -10.08 52.59
C LYS A 214 38.75 -10.56 53.03
N SER A 215 39.40 -9.79 53.90
CA SER A 215 40.68 -10.09 54.54
C SER A 215 40.63 -11.22 55.59
N CYS A 216 39.45 -11.58 56.11
CA CYS A 216 39.33 -12.49 57.25
C CYS A 216 38.86 -13.91 56.89
N SER A 217 38.57 -14.20 55.62
CA SER A 217 38.09 -15.52 55.18
C SER A 217 39.18 -16.51 54.72
N ILE A 218 40.45 -16.28 55.07
CA ILE A 218 41.59 -17.20 54.74
C ILE A 218 42.16 -17.89 56.00
N MET A 219 41.40 -18.02 57.10
CA MET A 219 41.92 -18.69 58.31
C MET A 219 41.02 -19.78 58.91
N LEU A 220 40.32 -20.56 58.08
CA LEU A 220 39.86 -21.92 58.43
C LEU A 220 39.79 -22.78 57.17
#